data_AF-A0A845YNB9-F1
#
_entry.id   AF-A0A845YNB9-F1
#
_cell.length_a   1.000
_cell.length_b   1.000
_cell.length_c   1.000
_cell.angle_alpha   90.00
_cell.angle_beta   90.00
_cell.angle_gamma   90.00
#
_symmetry.space_group_name_H-M   'P 1'
#
loop_
_entity.id
_entity.type
_entity.pdbx_description
1 polymer ?
#
loop_
_entity_poly.entity_id
_entity_poly.type
_entity_poly.pdbx_seq_one_letter_code
_entity_poly.pdbx_strand_id
1 'polypeptide(L)' 'MIDWKNTAKQAYEAYAEVTGWKNYQGKLMPQWEELPETIQGAWIASCKKTWDLLR' A
#
# COMPACT_ATOMS: atom_id res chain seq x y z
N MET A 1 10.31 16.81 -2.47
CA MET A 1 8.86 16.51 -2.54
C MET A 1 8.66 15.07 -2.10
N ILE A 2 7.52 14.73 -1.50
CA ILE A 2 7.27 13.34 -1.05
C ILE A 2 7.04 12.45 -2.27
N ASP A 3 7.76 11.34 -2.34
CA ASP A 3 7.51 10.28 -3.30
C ASP A 3 6.38 9.39 -2.81
N TRP A 4 5.16 9.76 -3.21
CA TRP A 4 3.94 9.07 -2.80
C TRP A 4 3.88 7.62 -3.26
N LYS A 5 4.47 7.30 -4.41
CA LYS A 5 4.45 5.93 -4.93
C LYS A 5 5.33 5.03 -4.07
N ASN A 6 6.54 5.47 -3.74
CA ASN A 6 7.44 4.73 -2.88
C ASN A 6 6.90 4.61 -1.44
N THR A 7 6.32 5.68 -0.87
CA THR A 7 5.68 5.60 0.45
C THR A 7 4.52 4.61 0.48
N ALA A 8 3.67 4.62 -0.54
CA ALA A 8 2.55 3.69 -0.65
C ALA A 8 3.01 2.24 -0.83
N LYS A 9 4.06 2.02 -1.61
CA LYS A 9 4.70 0.70 -1.77
C LYS A 9 5.17 0.14 -0.43
N GLN A 10 5.93 0.93 0.34
CA GLN A 10 6.41 0.50 1.65
C GLN A 10 5.28 0.25 2.64
N ALA A 11 4.22 1.06 2.62
CA ALA A 11 3.03 0.84 3.47
C ALA A 11 2.30 -0.47 3.10
N TYR A 12 2.19 -0.76 1.80
CA TYR A 12 1.64 -2.03 1.31
C TYR A 12 2.49 -3.23 1.73
N GLU A 13 3.82 -3.14 1.55
CA GLU A 13 4.77 -4.19 1.94
C GLU A 13 4.74 -4.44 3.45
N ALA A 14 4.70 -3.40 4.28
CA ALA A 14 4.55 -3.54 5.73
C ALA A 14 3.24 -4.24 6.12
N TYR A 15 2.12 -3.92 5.45
CA TYR A 15 0.86 -4.65 5.62
C TYR A 15 0.97 -6.12 5.17
N ALA A 16 1.64 -6.37 4.04
CA ALA A 16 1.85 -7.71 3.51
C ALA A 16 2.71 -8.55 4.47
N GLU A 17 3.78 -7.99 5.05
CA GLU A 17 4.61 -8.68 6.04
C GLU A 17 3.81 -9.12 7.27
N VAL A 18 3.00 -8.22 7.83
CA VAL A 18 2.14 -8.52 9.00
C VAL A 18 1.12 -9.62 8.67
N THR A 19 0.61 -9.66 7.45
CA THR A 19 -0.38 -10.66 7.02
C THR A 19 0.25 -11.95 6.47
N GLY A 20 1.58 -12.06 6.47
CA GLY A 20 2.28 -13.21 5.89
C GLY A 20 2.03 -13.34 4.38
N TRP A 21 1.95 -12.20 3.69
CA TRP A 21 1.65 -12.05 2.27
C TRP A 21 0.32 -12.69 1.86
N LYS A 22 -0.68 -12.63 2.74
CA LYS A 22 -2.03 -13.15 2.49
C LYS A 22 -3.07 -12.05 2.67
N ASN A 23 -3.98 -11.92 1.71
CA ASN A 23 -5.09 -11.00 1.82
C ASN A 23 -6.13 -11.50 2.86
N TYR A 24 -7.18 -10.71 3.09
CA TYR A 24 -8.23 -11.06 4.06
C TYR A 24 -8.97 -12.37 3.77
N GLN A 25 -8.88 -12.91 2.54
CA GLN A 25 -9.43 -14.21 2.16
C GLN A 25 -8.42 -15.37 2.33
N GLY A 26 -7.22 -15.09 2.87
CA GLY A 26 -6.13 -16.06 3.00
C GLY A 26 -5.39 -16.36 1.70
N LYS A 27 -5.67 -15.64 0.61
CA LYS A 27 -5.00 -15.83 -0.70
C LYS A 27 -3.71 -15.02 -0.76
N LEU A 28 -2.71 -15.54 -1.48
CA LEU A 28 -1.45 -14.84 -1.68
C LEU A 28 -1.68 -13.44 -2.29
N MET A 29 -0.94 -12.48 -1.75
CA MET A 29 -0.92 -11.11 -2.24
C MET A 29 0.11 -10.97 -3.37
N PRO A 30 -0.18 -10.20 -4.43
CA PRO A 30 0.76 -9.94 -5.50
C PRO A 30 1.89 -8.99 -5.04
N GLN A 31 2.97 -8.92 -5.79
CA GLN A 31 3.97 -7.88 -5.60
C GLN A 31 3.40 -6.50 -5.98
N TRP A 32 4.03 -5.42 -5.52
CA TRP A 32 3.53 -4.06 -5.75
C TRP A 32 3.34 -3.76 -7.25
N GLU A 33 4.28 -4.15 -8.08
CA GLU A 33 4.29 -3.92 -9.53
C GLU A 33 3.18 -4.70 -10.27
N GLU A 34 2.66 -5.75 -9.65
CA GLU A 34 1.59 -6.60 -10.20
C GLU A 34 0.19 -6.14 -9.75
N LEU A 35 0.11 -5.21 -8.81
CA LEU A 35 -1.16 -4.64 -8.38
C LEU A 35 -1.81 -3.83 -9.51
N PRO A 36 -3.13 -3.94 -9.71
CA PRO A 36 -3.85 -3.02 -10.58
C PRO A 36 -3.64 -1.57 -10.16
N GLU A 37 -3.58 -0.65 -11.12
CA GLU A 37 -3.35 0.78 -10.86
C GLU A 37 -4.34 1.36 -9.85
N THR A 38 -5.60 0.91 -9.87
CA THR A 38 -6.62 1.32 -8.89
C THR A 38 -6.21 0.98 -7.45
N ILE A 39 -5.58 -0.17 -7.22
CA ILE A 39 -5.15 -0.59 -5.88
C ILE A 39 -3.89 0.17 -5.47
N GLN A 40 -2.92 0.37 -6.37
CA GLN A 40 -1.76 1.24 -6.09
C GLN A 40 -2.23 2.67 -5.72
N GLY A 41 -3.21 3.19 -6.47
CA GLY A 41 -3.83 4.49 -6.22
C GLY A 41 -4.53 4.59 -4.87
N ALA A 42 -5.21 3.53 -4.43
CA ALA A 42 -5.86 3.48 -3.12
C ALA A 42 -4.85 3.60 -1.97
N TRP A 43 -3.72 2.89 -2.05
CA TRP A 43 -2.64 3.03 -1.07
C TRP A 43 -2.01 4.43 -1.08
N ILE A 44 -1.76 4.99 -2.26
CA ILE A 44 -1.26 6.37 -2.41
C ILE A 44 -2.21 7.38 -1.75
N ALA A 45 -3.52 7.27 -2.01
CA ALA A 45 -4.53 8.15 -1.42
C ALA A 45 -4.58 8.03 0.10
N SER A 46 -4.49 6.81 0.63
CA SER A 46 -4.43 6.53 2.07
C SER A 46 -3.24 7.20 2.75
N CYS A 47 -2.03 7.06 2.17
CA CYS A 47 -0.82 7.69 2.70
C CYS A 47 -0.91 9.22 2.66
N LYS A 48 -1.40 9.81 1.56
CA LYS A 48 -1.62 11.25 1.45
C LYS A 48 -2.58 11.76 2.53
N LYS A 49 -3.73 11.11 2.69
CA LYS A 49 -4.74 11.50 3.67
C LYS A 49 -4.21 11.42 5.10
N THR A 50 -3.48 10.34 5.42
CA THR A 50 -2.85 10.19 6.74
C THR A 50 -1.84 11.29 7.00
N TRP A 51 -0.98 11.59 6.03
CA TRP A 51 -0.01 12.67 6.15
C TRP A 51 -0.68 14.05 6.27
N ASP A 52 -1.81 14.30 5.60
CA ASP A 52 -2.59 15.52 5.77
C ASP A 52 -3.25 15.64 7.15
N LEU A 53 -3.53 14.53 7.86
CA LEU A 53 -4.07 14.55 9.22
C LEU A 53 -3.01 14.82 10.31
N LEU A 54 -1.72 14.64 9.98
CA LEU A 54 -0.61 14.76 10.91
C LEU A 54 0.09 16.13 10.85
N ARG A 55 -0.41 17.05 10.02
CA ARG A 55 0.07 18.43 9.92
C ARG A 55 -1.08 19.40 10.09
#